data_AF-A0A0G0NIY9-F1
#
_entry.id   AF-A0A0G0NIY9-F1
#
_cell.length_a   1.000
_cell.length_b   1.000
_cell.length_c   1.000
_cell.angle_alpha   90.00
_cell.angle_beta   90.00
_cell.angle_gamma   90.00
#
_symmetry.space_group_name_H-M   'P 1'
#
loop_
_entity.id
_entity.type
_entity.pdbx_description
1 polymer ?
#
loop_
_entity_poly.entity_id
_entity_poly.type
_entity_poly.pdbx_seq_one_letter_code
_entity_poly.pdbx_strand_id
1 'polypeptide(L)'
;MDINDIKNRMERVYLSIDRRLDDNIKEHVTIKHKENGKHWQVMISFGEENKAEILNQIFVIISHIAKLKDHLKNLYKSKGGNAQLIEDEVESSEYLKLVIDLDNQEKHGRLKNSRSKKYPCLDEVDRALSVRAGGQVQSSSFSINPFTGQCVTEGNIVITITAEVKSKDGIVICSLDELINKSMEKWEEIIKKYSLV
;
A
#
# COMPACT_ATOMS: atom_id res chain seq x y z
N MET A 1 -0.61 -11.20 -24.65
CA MET A 1 -0.15 -11.18 -23.24
C MET A 1 -1.02 -12.17 -22.48
N ASP A 2 -0.45 -13.22 -21.89
CA ASP A 2 -1.24 -14.15 -21.07
C ASP A 2 -1.54 -13.47 -19.72
N ILE A 3 -2.83 -13.23 -19.45
CA ILE A 3 -3.28 -12.60 -18.22
C ILE A 3 -2.97 -13.46 -16.99
N ASN A 4 -2.79 -14.77 -17.19
CA ASN A 4 -2.51 -15.77 -16.17
C ASN A 4 -1.03 -15.99 -15.90
N ASP A 5 -0.16 -15.45 -16.75
CA ASP A 5 1.28 -15.50 -16.52
C ASP A 5 1.64 -14.78 -15.20
N ILE A 6 2.45 -15.44 -14.38
CA ILE A 6 2.79 -14.94 -13.04
C ILE A 6 3.72 -13.73 -13.10
N LYS A 7 4.60 -13.61 -14.12
CA LYS A 7 5.46 -12.44 -14.27
C LYS A 7 4.62 -11.20 -14.58
N ASN A 8 3.69 -11.30 -15.52
CA ASN A 8 2.74 -10.22 -15.84
C ASN A 8 1.88 -9.85 -14.62
N ARG A 9 1.53 -10.81 -13.76
CA ARG A 9 0.79 -10.55 -12.52
C ARG A 9 1.63 -9.80 -11.49
N MET A 10 2.87 -10.23 -11.26
CA MET A 10 3.81 -9.52 -10.40
C MET A 10 4.06 -8.09 -10.89
N GLU A 11 4.25 -7.92 -12.20
CA GLU A 11 4.41 -6.59 -12.81
C GLU A 11 3.20 -5.70 -12.53
N ARG A 12 1.97 -6.20 -12.70
CA ARG A 12 0.76 -5.44 -12.34
C ARG A 12 0.69 -5.07 -10.87
N VAL A 13 1.15 -5.96 -9.98
CA VAL A 13 1.20 -5.68 -8.54
C VAL A 13 2.18 -4.54 -8.28
N TYR A 14 3.40 -4.62 -8.82
CA TYR A 14 4.40 -3.55 -8.72
C TYR A 14 3.90 -2.23 -9.29
N LEU A 15 3.29 -2.23 -10.48
CA LEU A 15 2.68 -1.03 -11.06
C LEU A 15 1.59 -0.44 -10.18
N SER A 16 0.78 -1.28 -9.51
CA SER A 16 -0.22 -0.75 -8.56
C SER A 16 0.41 -0.19 -7.28
N ILE A 17 1.49 -0.81 -6.80
CA ILE A 17 2.26 -0.30 -5.66
C ILE A 17 2.88 1.04 -6.01
N ASP A 18 3.49 1.18 -7.18
CA ASP A 18 4.12 2.44 -7.63
C ASP A 18 3.10 3.57 -7.81
N ARG A 19 1.85 3.25 -8.19
CA ARG A 19 0.76 4.24 -8.27
C ARG A 19 0.36 4.85 -6.92
N ARG A 20 0.80 4.30 -5.78
CA ARG A 20 0.63 4.94 -4.47
C ARG A 20 1.54 6.15 -4.30
N LEU A 21 2.54 6.30 -5.18
CA LEU A 21 3.48 7.40 -5.21
C LEU A 21 3.08 8.38 -6.29
N ASP A 22 3.11 9.67 -5.97
CA ASP A 22 2.84 10.74 -6.91
C ASP A 22 3.97 11.77 -6.88
N ASP A 23 4.63 11.95 -8.01
CA ASP A 23 5.74 12.90 -8.19
C ASP A 23 5.23 14.33 -8.37
N ASN A 24 3.94 14.53 -8.65
CA ASN A 24 3.34 15.84 -8.83
C ASN A 24 2.89 16.47 -7.50
N ILE A 25 3.86 16.76 -6.63
CA ILE A 25 3.62 17.34 -5.30
C ILE A 25 2.75 18.60 -5.36
N LYS A 26 2.89 19.41 -6.43
CA LYS A 26 2.15 20.68 -6.59
C LYS A 26 0.64 20.50 -6.61
N GLU A 27 0.15 19.39 -7.18
CA GLU A 27 -1.28 19.09 -7.26
C GLU A 27 -1.88 18.69 -5.91
N HIS A 28 -1.06 18.31 -4.94
CA HIS A 28 -1.50 17.86 -3.62
C HIS A 28 -1.32 18.92 -2.53
N VAL A 29 -0.62 20.01 -2.80
CA VAL A 29 -0.34 21.06 -1.82
C VAL A 29 -1.52 22.03 -1.72
N THR A 30 -2.18 22.03 -0.56
CA THR A 30 -3.18 23.03 -0.20
C THR A 30 -2.65 23.90 0.93
N ILE A 31 -2.72 25.23 0.77
CA ILE A 31 -2.43 26.19 1.83
C ILE A 31 -3.71 26.91 2.23
N LYS A 32 -4.04 26.90 3.51
CA LYS A 32 -5.13 27.69 4.09
C LYS A 32 -4.58 28.67 5.11
N HIS A 33 -5.02 29.93 5.02
CA HIS A 33 -4.71 30.98 5.98
C HIS A 33 -5.90 31.18 6.91
N LYS A 34 -5.64 31.30 8.21
CA LYS A 34 -6.64 31.67 9.20
C LYS A 34 -6.11 32.81 10.05
N GLU A 35 -6.84 33.92 10.07
CA GLU A 35 -6.57 35.04 10.95
C GLU A 35 -7.53 35.02 12.14
N ASN A 36 -7.00 35.19 13.35
CA ASN A 36 -7.80 35.28 14.57
C ASN A 36 -7.28 36.42 15.44
N GLY A 37 -7.74 37.64 15.13
CA GLY A 37 -7.31 38.87 15.79
C GLY A 37 -5.82 39.14 15.53
N LYS A 38 -4.98 39.07 16.57
CA LYS A 38 -3.53 39.34 16.47
C LYS A 38 -2.69 38.16 15.97
N HIS A 39 -3.30 37.00 15.71
CA HIS A 39 -2.60 35.79 15.33
C HIS A 39 -2.98 35.36 13.91
N TRP A 40 -1.99 34.93 13.15
CA TRP A 40 -2.19 34.26 11.87
C TRP A 40 -1.74 32.80 12.00
N GLN A 41 -2.46 31.92 11.30
CA GLN A 41 -2.17 30.50 11.19
C GLN A 41 -2.10 30.14 9.70
N VAL A 42 -1.08 29.37 9.33
CA VAL A 42 -0.95 28.75 8.01
C VAL A 42 -1.08 27.24 8.19
N MET A 43 -2.02 26.65 7.49
CA MET A 43 -2.21 25.20 7.41
C MET A 43 -1.76 24.75 6.03
N ILE A 44 -0.86 23.77 6.00
CA ILE A 44 -0.33 23.16 4.77
C ILE A 44 -0.76 21.69 4.79
N SER A 45 -1.41 21.25 3.73
CA SER A 45 -1.89 19.88 3.55
C SER A 45 -1.34 19.31 2.24
N PHE A 46 -1.11 18.00 2.19
CA PHE A 46 -0.47 17.29 1.08
C PHE A 46 -1.41 16.28 0.41
N GLY A 47 -2.69 16.62 0.33
CA GLY A 47 -3.74 15.84 -0.31
C GLY A 47 -5.12 16.44 -0.05
N GLU A 48 -6.06 16.20 -0.96
CA GLU A 48 -7.48 16.54 -0.77
C GLU A 48 -8.23 15.46 0.04
N GLU A 49 -9.38 15.84 0.61
CA GLU A 49 -10.22 15.04 1.51
C GLU A 49 -10.91 13.82 0.85
N ASN A 50 -10.57 13.44 -0.39
CA ASN A 50 -11.22 12.31 -1.08
C ASN A 50 -10.70 10.96 -0.58
N LYS A 51 -10.99 10.66 0.68
CA LYS A 51 -10.64 9.40 1.36
C LYS A 51 -11.14 8.18 0.60
N ALA A 52 -12.29 8.27 -0.09
CA ALA A 52 -12.84 7.18 -0.88
C ALA A 52 -11.93 6.80 -2.05
N GLU A 53 -11.34 7.79 -2.73
CA GLU A 53 -10.37 7.53 -3.79
C GLU A 53 -9.08 6.93 -3.26
N ILE A 54 -8.54 7.45 -2.16
CA ILE A 54 -7.33 6.91 -1.51
C ILE A 54 -7.57 5.46 -1.09
N LEU A 55 -8.71 5.19 -0.43
CA LEU A 55 -9.11 3.82 -0.05
C LEU A 55 -9.22 2.90 -1.26
N ASN A 56 -9.85 3.34 -2.35
CA ASN A 56 -9.95 2.55 -3.57
C ASN A 56 -8.57 2.20 -4.14
N GLN A 57 -7.61 3.15 -4.13
CA GLN A 57 -6.24 2.87 -4.56
C GLN A 57 -5.55 1.84 -3.66
N ILE A 58 -5.70 1.96 -2.33
CA ILE A 58 -5.17 0.98 -1.38
C ILE A 58 -5.76 -0.41 -1.64
N PHE A 59 -7.08 -0.51 -1.82
CA PHE A 59 -7.74 -1.79 -2.04
C PHE A 59 -7.41 -2.42 -3.39
N VAL A 60 -7.14 -1.63 -4.44
CA VAL A 60 -6.61 -2.16 -5.70
C VAL A 60 -5.27 -2.87 -5.45
N ILE A 61 -4.36 -2.26 -4.69
CA ILE A 61 -3.06 -2.86 -4.33
C ILE A 61 -3.27 -4.13 -3.51
N ILE A 62 -4.04 -4.04 -2.42
CA ILE A 62 -4.33 -5.17 -1.53
C ILE A 62 -4.95 -6.34 -2.32
N SER A 63 -5.93 -6.09 -3.20
CA SER A 63 -6.56 -7.16 -3.98
C SER A 63 -5.58 -7.79 -4.96
N HIS A 64 -4.69 -7.02 -5.59
CA HIS A 64 -3.67 -7.58 -6.48
C HIS A 64 -2.70 -8.49 -5.72
N ILE A 65 -2.22 -8.07 -4.55
CA ILE A 65 -1.34 -8.87 -3.69
C ILE A 65 -2.07 -10.13 -3.20
N ALA A 66 -3.31 -10.00 -2.71
CA ALA A 66 -4.09 -11.13 -2.18
C ALA A 66 -4.39 -12.20 -3.25
N LYS A 67 -4.71 -11.76 -4.47
CA LYS A 67 -5.01 -12.65 -5.61
C LYS A 67 -3.81 -13.49 -6.05
N LEU A 68 -2.57 -13.08 -5.74
CA LEU A 68 -1.38 -13.90 -6.04
C LEU A 68 -1.48 -15.30 -5.44
N LYS A 69 -2.10 -15.46 -4.26
CA LYS A 69 -2.32 -16.76 -3.64
C LYS A 69 -2.98 -17.76 -4.59
N ASP A 70 -4.15 -17.43 -5.12
CA ASP A 70 -4.93 -18.37 -5.94
C ASP A 70 -4.23 -18.64 -7.27
N HIS A 71 -3.52 -17.65 -7.82
CA HIS A 71 -2.71 -17.83 -9.02
C HIS A 71 -1.51 -18.75 -8.79
N LEU A 72 -0.76 -18.56 -7.70
CA LEU A 72 0.38 -19.41 -7.36
C LEU A 72 -0.05 -20.84 -7.02
N LYS A 73 -1.18 -21.01 -6.31
CA LYS A 73 -1.78 -22.33 -6.07
C LYS A 73 -2.09 -23.06 -7.37
N ASN A 74 -2.77 -22.39 -8.30
CA ASN A 74 -3.14 -22.97 -9.58
C ASN A 74 -1.92 -23.29 -10.45
N LEU A 75 -0.94 -22.39 -10.49
CA LEU A 75 0.30 -22.58 -11.23
C LEU A 75 1.15 -23.73 -10.67
N TYR A 76 1.27 -23.81 -9.35
CA TYR A 76 2.03 -24.89 -8.73
C TYR A 76 1.34 -26.24 -8.96
N LYS A 77 0.00 -26.27 -8.84
CA LYS A 77 -0.80 -27.46 -9.17
C LYS A 77 -0.65 -27.88 -10.64
N SER A 78 -0.64 -26.95 -11.59
CA SER A 78 -0.46 -27.27 -13.01
C SER A 78 0.94 -27.81 -13.32
N LYS A 79 1.93 -27.51 -12.48
CA LYS A 79 3.29 -28.09 -12.53
C LYS A 79 3.40 -29.44 -11.77
N GLY A 80 2.28 -30.01 -11.31
CA GLY A 80 2.26 -31.28 -10.55
C GLY A 80 2.52 -31.12 -9.05
N GLY A 81 2.61 -29.89 -8.54
CA GLY A 81 2.82 -29.58 -7.13
C GLY A 81 1.56 -29.70 -6.28
N ASN A 82 1.74 -29.74 -4.97
CA ASN A 82 0.63 -29.73 -4.01
C ASN A 82 0.21 -28.29 -3.66
N ALA A 83 -0.99 -27.88 -4.11
CA ALA A 83 -1.54 -26.55 -3.83
C ALA A 83 -1.67 -26.23 -2.33
N GLN A 84 -1.75 -27.25 -1.46
CA GLN A 84 -1.80 -27.04 -0.01
C GLN A 84 -0.52 -26.41 0.52
N LEU A 85 0.65 -26.67 -0.09
CA LEU A 85 1.91 -26.08 0.36
C LEU A 85 1.92 -24.56 0.23
N ILE A 86 1.28 -23.99 -0.80
CA ILE A 86 1.13 -22.53 -0.94
C ILE A 86 0.16 -21.98 0.12
N GLU A 87 -0.88 -22.75 0.47
CA GLU A 87 -1.79 -22.37 1.56
C GLU A 87 -1.06 -22.37 2.90
N ASP A 88 -0.22 -23.36 3.16
CA ASP A 88 0.57 -23.47 4.38
C ASP A 88 1.57 -22.30 4.51
N GLU A 89 2.18 -21.87 3.41
CA GLU A 89 3.02 -20.66 3.39
C GLU A 89 2.23 -19.39 3.75
N VAL A 90 0.99 -19.27 3.25
CA VAL A 90 0.09 -18.17 3.65
C VAL A 90 -0.21 -18.24 5.13
N GLU A 91 -0.57 -19.41 5.66
CA GLU A 91 -0.90 -19.56 7.07
C GLU A 91 0.31 -19.28 8.01
N SER A 92 1.53 -19.51 7.51
CA SER A 92 2.78 -19.19 8.20
C SER A 92 3.12 -17.69 8.23
N SER A 93 2.59 -16.89 7.29
CA SER A 93 2.91 -15.47 7.15
C SER A 93 1.81 -14.59 7.72
N GLU A 94 2.12 -13.82 8.76
CA GLU A 94 1.19 -12.86 9.33
C GLU A 94 0.74 -11.81 8.31
N TYR A 95 1.67 -11.23 7.55
CA TYR A 95 1.38 -10.19 6.56
C TYR A 95 0.48 -10.69 5.43
N LEU A 96 0.71 -11.90 4.92
CA LEU A 96 -0.17 -12.49 3.90
C LEU A 96 -1.58 -12.74 4.45
N LYS A 97 -1.70 -13.23 5.70
CA LYS A 97 -3.01 -13.39 6.35
C LYS A 97 -3.73 -12.05 6.50
N LEU A 98 -3.03 -10.99 6.88
CA LEU A 98 -3.61 -9.64 7.01
C LEU A 98 -4.09 -9.10 5.67
N VAL A 99 -3.27 -9.15 4.62
CA VAL A 99 -3.64 -8.68 3.27
C VAL A 99 -4.86 -9.43 2.74
N ILE A 100 -4.92 -10.75 2.93
CA ILE A 100 -6.05 -11.58 2.48
C ILE A 100 -7.31 -11.29 3.29
N ASP A 101 -7.19 -11.05 4.60
CA ASP A 101 -8.32 -10.66 5.43
C ASP A 101 -8.89 -9.31 4.98
N LEU A 102 -8.05 -8.30 4.75
CA LEU A 102 -8.48 -6.98 4.25
C LEU A 102 -9.18 -7.08 2.88
N ASP A 103 -8.61 -7.84 1.94
CA ASP A 103 -9.21 -8.09 0.62
C ASP A 103 -10.58 -8.79 0.73
N ASN A 104 -10.69 -9.78 1.62
CA ASN A 104 -11.96 -10.50 1.84
C ASN A 104 -13.00 -9.62 2.55
N GLN A 105 -12.57 -8.72 3.43
CA GLN A 105 -13.45 -7.74 4.07
C GLN A 105 -14.04 -6.79 3.02
N GLU A 106 -13.23 -6.29 2.09
CA GLU A 106 -13.72 -5.43 1.01
C GLU A 106 -14.71 -6.17 0.10
N LYS A 107 -14.41 -7.41 -0.28
CA LYS A 107 -15.29 -8.22 -1.14
C LYS A 107 -16.61 -8.64 -0.50
N HIS A 108 -16.63 -8.86 0.81
CA HIS A 108 -17.75 -9.52 1.48
C HIS A 108 -18.36 -8.70 2.63
N GLY A 109 -17.87 -7.49 2.88
CA GLY A 109 -18.19 -6.71 4.07
C GLY A 109 -17.61 -7.37 5.32
N ARG A 110 -18.43 -7.58 6.35
CA ARG A 110 -17.95 -8.12 7.63
C ARG A 110 -17.39 -9.54 7.51
N LEU A 111 -16.10 -9.71 7.83
CA LEU A 111 -15.44 -11.02 7.90
C LEU A 111 -16.12 -11.92 8.94
N LYS A 112 -16.64 -13.07 8.50
CA LYS A 112 -17.10 -14.14 9.40
C LYS A 112 -15.91 -14.88 10.02
N ASN A 113 -14.93 -15.22 9.20
CA ASN A 113 -13.73 -15.98 9.58
C ASN A 113 -12.48 -15.25 9.10
N SER A 114 -11.74 -14.66 10.05
CA SER A 114 -10.42 -14.08 9.78
C SER A 114 -9.33 -15.16 9.86
N ARG A 115 -8.38 -15.13 8.93
CA ARG A 115 -7.18 -15.99 8.93
C ARG A 115 -6.18 -15.52 9.98
N SER A 116 -5.94 -14.22 10.04
CA SER A 116 -5.05 -13.61 11.05
C SER A 116 -5.59 -13.70 12.48
N LYS A 117 -6.91 -13.91 12.64
CA LYS A 117 -7.66 -13.76 13.90
C LYS A 117 -7.64 -12.34 14.47
N LYS A 118 -7.08 -11.37 13.75
CA LYS A 118 -6.97 -9.97 14.17
C LYS A 118 -8.10 -9.09 13.65
N TYR A 119 -8.84 -9.55 12.63
CA TYR A 119 -9.91 -8.79 11.96
C TYR A 119 -9.43 -7.37 11.59
N PRO A 120 -8.42 -7.28 10.71
CA PRO A 120 -7.73 -6.02 10.44
C PRO A 120 -8.64 -4.99 9.75
N CYS A 121 -8.41 -3.72 10.04
CA CYS A 121 -9.00 -2.59 9.32
C CYS A 121 -7.92 -1.55 8.98
N LEU A 122 -8.16 -0.78 7.93
CA LEU A 122 -7.36 0.38 7.59
C LEU A 122 -7.87 1.59 8.37
N ASP A 123 -6.96 2.32 8.99
CA ASP A 123 -7.23 3.57 9.69
C ASP A 123 -6.16 4.61 9.33
N GLU A 124 -6.42 5.88 9.68
CA GLU A 124 -5.48 6.99 9.44
C GLU A 124 -5.01 7.05 7.97
N VAL A 125 -5.95 6.79 7.07
CA VAL A 125 -5.73 6.82 5.62
C VAL A 125 -5.57 8.26 5.16
N ASP A 126 -4.38 8.59 4.69
CA ASP A 126 -4.00 9.94 4.27
C ASP A 126 -2.93 9.92 3.16
N ARG A 127 -2.57 11.10 2.67
CA ARG A 127 -1.41 11.34 1.82
C ARG A 127 -0.37 12.13 2.60
N ALA A 128 0.88 11.72 2.51
CA ALA A 128 2.00 12.36 3.16
C ALA A 128 3.11 12.70 2.17
N LEU A 129 3.84 13.77 2.44
CA LEU A 129 5.10 14.06 1.77
C LEU A 129 6.16 13.07 2.29
N SER A 130 6.82 12.35 1.38
CA SER A 130 7.83 11.34 1.71
C SER A 130 9.03 11.41 0.78
N VAL A 131 10.12 10.72 1.16
CA VAL A 131 11.32 10.58 0.35
C VAL A 131 11.38 9.17 -0.20
N ARG A 132 11.39 9.02 -1.52
CA ARG A 132 11.52 7.72 -2.19
C ARG A 132 12.92 7.17 -1.96
N ALA A 133 13.01 5.97 -1.40
CA ALA A 133 14.27 5.26 -1.22
C ALA A 133 14.86 4.84 -2.57
N GLY A 134 16.20 4.86 -2.69
CA GLY A 134 16.93 4.29 -3.85
C GLY A 134 17.31 5.27 -4.97
N GLY A 135 17.04 6.57 -4.83
CA GLY A 135 17.54 7.54 -5.80
C GLY A 135 19.02 7.88 -5.61
N GLN A 136 19.72 8.24 -6.69
CA GLN A 136 21.15 8.61 -6.70
C GLN A 136 21.48 9.91 -5.95
N VAL A 137 20.47 10.63 -5.45
CA VAL A 137 20.62 11.97 -4.89
C VAL A 137 20.92 11.87 -3.39
N GLN A 138 22.06 12.42 -2.97
CA GLN A 138 22.53 12.39 -1.57
C GLN A 138 21.68 13.25 -0.61
N SER A 139 20.80 14.10 -1.13
CA SER A 139 19.90 14.94 -0.34
C SER A 139 18.58 15.15 -1.06
N SER A 140 17.50 15.34 -0.30
CA SER A 140 16.18 15.72 -0.82
C SER A 140 15.68 16.91 -0.02
N SER A 141 15.16 17.94 -0.69
CA SER A 141 14.70 19.17 -0.06
C SER A 141 13.31 19.56 -0.57
N PHE A 142 12.43 19.94 0.36
CA PHE A 142 11.13 20.53 0.05
C PHE A 142 11.08 21.90 0.68
N SER A 143 10.75 22.92 -0.12
CA SER A 143 10.48 24.26 0.37
C SER A 143 9.16 24.76 -0.18
N ILE A 144 8.44 25.52 0.64
CA ILE A 144 7.15 26.10 0.30
C ILE A 144 7.10 27.54 0.80
N ASN A 145 6.68 28.44 -0.07
CA ASN A 145 6.36 29.80 0.35
C ASN A 145 4.95 29.80 0.98
N PRO A 146 4.82 30.07 2.28
CA PRO A 146 3.54 29.97 2.99
C PRO A 146 2.54 31.04 2.56
N PHE A 147 2.95 32.07 1.81
CA PHE A 147 2.09 33.14 1.32
C PHE A 147 1.65 32.95 -0.12
N THR A 148 2.53 32.41 -0.97
CA THR A 148 2.23 32.27 -2.41
C THR A 148 1.84 30.84 -2.81
N GLY A 149 2.06 29.83 -1.96
CA GLY A 149 1.85 28.43 -2.34
C GLY A 149 2.93 27.87 -3.26
N GLN A 150 3.90 28.69 -3.67
CA GLN A 150 4.97 28.24 -4.54
C GLN A 150 5.85 27.24 -3.79
N CYS A 151 5.91 26.01 -4.30
CA CYS A 151 6.76 24.96 -3.79
C CYS A 151 7.91 24.64 -4.77
N VAL A 152 9.06 24.31 -4.17
CA VAL A 152 10.27 23.84 -4.86
C VAL A 152 10.68 22.53 -4.21
N THR A 153 10.95 21.55 -5.05
CA THR A 153 11.31 20.19 -4.68
C THR A 153 12.63 19.83 -5.33
N GLU A 154 13.58 19.32 -4.55
CA GLU A 154 14.84 18.78 -5.04
C GLU A 154 15.01 17.35 -4.54
N GLY A 155 15.61 16.49 -5.37
CA GLY A 155 15.80 15.08 -5.02
C GLY A 155 14.55 14.22 -5.25
N ASN A 156 14.36 13.21 -4.41
CA ASN A 156 13.37 12.15 -4.62
C ASN A 156 12.16 12.30 -3.71
N ILE A 157 11.59 13.50 -3.67
CA ILE A 157 10.40 13.75 -2.85
C ILE A 157 9.16 13.34 -3.64
N VAL A 158 8.24 12.68 -2.96
CA VAL A 158 6.99 12.19 -3.51
C VAL A 158 5.85 12.41 -2.52
N ILE A 159 4.62 12.47 -3.02
CA ILE A 159 3.45 12.20 -2.21
C ILE A 159 3.25 10.70 -2.14
N THR A 160 3.02 10.17 -0.95
CA THR A 160 2.75 8.75 -0.73
C THR A 160 1.45 8.57 0.03
N ILE A 161 0.71 7.50 -0.29
CA ILE A 161 -0.45 7.10 0.48
C ILE A 161 0.02 6.35 1.73
N THR A 162 -0.43 6.83 2.88
CA THR A 162 -0.14 6.24 4.19
C THR A 162 -1.42 5.74 4.84
N ALA A 163 -1.33 4.64 5.58
CA ALA A 163 -2.39 4.17 6.45
C ALA A 163 -1.80 3.27 7.54
N GLU A 164 -2.54 3.11 8.63
CA GLU A 164 -2.28 2.13 9.67
C GLU A 164 -3.19 0.91 9.52
N VAL A 165 -2.64 -0.27 9.77
CA VAL A 165 -3.42 -1.51 9.84
C VAL A 165 -3.68 -1.81 11.30
N LYS A 166 -4.91 -1.61 11.76
CA LYS A 166 -5.32 -1.85 13.15
C LYS A 166 -6.06 -3.17 13.27
N SER A 167 -5.97 -3.81 14.44
CA SER A 167 -6.82 -4.93 14.83
C SER A 167 -8.24 -4.46 15.19
N LYS A 168 -9.18 -5.39 15.35
CA LYS A 168 -10.53 -5.07 15.86
C LYS A 168 -10.56 -4.33 17.19
N ASP A 169 -9.52 -4.47 18.00
CA ASP A 169 -9.41 -3.86 19.33
C ASP A 169 -8.77 -2.46 19.25
N GLY A 170 -8.52 -1.95 18.03
CA GLY A 170 -7.92 -0.63 17.77
C GLY A 170 -6.40 -0.58 17.87
N ILE A 171 -5.74 -1.70 18.18
CA ILE A 171 -4.27 -1.78 18.31
C ILE A 171 -3.64 -1.80 16.92
N VAL A 172 -2.69 -0.88 16.66
CA VAL A 172 -1.87 -0.86 15.44
C VAL A 172 -1.04 -2.13 15.34
N ILE A 173 -1.15 -2.82 14.21
CA ILE A 173 -0.41 -4.04 13.89
C ILE A 173 0.84 -3.72 13.07
N CYS A 174 0.69 -2.93 12.01
CA CYS A 174 1.76 -2.50 11.11
C CYS A 174 1.28 -1.29 10.27
N SER A 175 2.20 -0.64 9.55
CA SER A 175 1.85 0.37 8.55
C SER A 175 1.44 -0.28 7.22
N LEU A 176 0.75 0.47 6.35
CA LEU A 176 0.42 0.02 5.00
C LEU A 176 1.69 -0.33 4.18
N ASP A 177 2.74 0.47 4.30
CA ASP A 177 4.00 0.23 3.59
C ASP A 177 4.67 -1.07 4.06
N GLU A 178 4.69 -1.31 5.37
CA GLU A 178 5.20 -2.56 5.94
C GLU A 178 4.36 -3.75 5.45
N LEU A 179 3.03 -3.66 5.51
CA LEU A 179 2.13 -4.70 5.03
C LEU A 179 2.38 -5.05 3.55
N ILE A 180 2.49 -4.04 2.68
CA ILE A 180 2.75 -4.22 1.25
C ILE A 180 4.12 -4.86 1.03
N ASN A 181 5.17 -4.27 1.59
CA ASN A 181 6.54 -4.71 1.34
C ASN A 181 6.77 -6.13 1.87
N LYS A 182 6.33 -6.43 3.09
CA LYS A 182 6.47 -7.78 3.68
C LYS A 182 5.61 -8.83 3.01
N SER A 183 4.43 -8.47 2.50
CA SER A 183 3.63 -9.37 1.69
C SER A 183 4.31 -9.70 0.36
N MET A 184 4.89 -8.71 -0.30
CA MET A 184 5.59 -8.90 -1.58
C MET A 184 6.88 -9.70 -1.41
N GLU A 185 7.72 -9.36 -0.42
CA GLU A 185 8.91 -10.14 -0.06
C GLU A 185 8.54 -11.62 0.11
N LYS A 186 7.45 -11.91 0.85
CA LYS A 186 7.01 -13.28 1.08
C LYS A 186 6.53 -13.98 -0.21
N TRP A 187 5.83 -13.27 -1.10
CA TRP A 187 5.43 -13.85 -2.38
C TRP A 187 6.63 -14.19 -3.27
N GLU A 188 7.63 -13.31 -3.31
CA GLU A 188 8.87 -13.55 -4.06
C GLU A 188 9.64 -14.75 -3.51
N GLU A 189 9.73 -14.88 -2.18
CA GLU A 189 10.31 -16.05 -1.52
C GLU A 189 9.60 -17.34 -1.93
N ILE A 190 8.26 -17.36 -1.92
CA ILE A 190 7.44 -18.51 -2.31
C ILE A 190 7.69 -18.86 -3.79
N ILE A 191 7.68 -17.86 -4.67
CA ILE A 191 7.95 -18.03 -6.10
C ILE A 191 9.32 -18.67 -6.32
N LYS A 192 10.34 -18.19 -5.61
CA LYS A 192 11.70 -18.73 -5.68
C LYS A 192 11.78 -20.14 -5.12
N LYS A 193 11.20 -20.38 -3.94
CA LYS A 193 11.20 -21.66 -3.22
C LYS A 193 10.61 -22.80 -4.06
N TYR A 194 9.55 -22.54 -4.81
CA TYR A 194 8.86 -23.55 -5.61
C TYR A 194 9.16 -23.45 -7.12
N SER A 195 10.16 -22.65 -7.53
CA SER A 195 10.56 -22.47 -8.93
C SER A 195 9.38 -22.16 -9.86
N LEU A 196 8.54 -21.22 -9.42
CA LEU A 196 7.31 -20.88 -10.13
C LEU A 196 7.54 -19.95 -11.32
N VAL A 197 8.74 -19.37 -11.43
CA VAL A 197 9.21 -18.47 -12.48
C VAL A 197 10.53 -18.94 -13.05
#